data_AF-A0A8T3WFY8-F1
#
_entry.id   AF-A0A8T3WFY8-F1
#
_cell.length_a   1.000
_cell.length_b   1.000
_cell.length_c   1.000
_cell.angle_alpha   90.00
_cell.angle_beta   90.00
_cell.angle_gamma   90.00
#
_symmetry.space_group_name_H-M   'P 1'
#
loop_
_entity.id
_entity.type
_entity.pdbx_description
1 polymer ?
#
loop_
_entity_poly.entity_id
_entity_poly.type
_entity_poly.pdbx_seq_one_letter_code
_entity_poly.pdbx_strand_id
1 'polypeptide(L)'
;MRLIKQAVEIGNGAAVYVPREYAGKEVEIIIPEGIDEIKKRVLNKLINFMPNVLGIYLYGSYARNEQTKESDIDILILTREKDDKIKYIFEDIDIRVLTLEETNKAIESFPAIIIPILRESISFVNPLLLEELKKRKFDLKKFIWHFDDTKRIIKIIEKFIEINEEEISNSHIYSLIMRIRVLYMIESLIKNKSFNNIDIKKILLNNGLSKRIYNKFYFIYNKIRNNEEPKDKINKNEILILIKIIKKYLGKIENETEKKIRKRNNLFRRAN
;
A
#
# COMPACT_ATOMS: atom_id res chain seq x y z
N MET A 1 -16.41 1.40 22.27
CA MET A 1 -15.92 2.14 21.08
C MET A 1 -14.42 2.34 21.24
N ARG A 2 -13.59 1.94 20.28
CA ARG A 2 -12.12 2.08 20.36
C ARG A 2 -11.70 3.36 19.65
N LEU A 3 -11.11 4.29 20.39
CA LEU A 3 -10.66 5.59 19.89
C LEU A 3 -9.14 5.53 19.64
N ILE A 4 -8.69 5.78 18.42
CA ILE A 4 -7.27 5.92 18.09
C ILE A 4 -7.00 7.41 17.90
N LYS A 5 -6.11 7.97 18.72
CA LYS A 5 -5.70 9.37 18.70
C LYS A 5 -4.18 9.44 18.73
N GLN A 6 -3.63 10.36 17.95
CA GLN A 6 -2.21 10.67 18.01
C GLN A 6 -1.96 11.54 19.24
N ALA A 7 -0.94 11.19 20.02
CA ALA A 7 -0.47 12.06 21.09
C ALA A 7 0.16 13.31 20.46
N VAL A 8 -0.11 14.47 21.05
CA VAL A 8 0.49 15.75 20.67
C VAL A 8 1.46 16.19 21.76
N GLU A 9 2.55 16.83 21.38
CA GLU A 9 3.52 17.37 22.33
C GLU A 9 2.90 18.52 23.14
N ILE A 10 3.12 18.52 24.46
CA ILE A 10 2.69 19.59 25.37
C ILE A 10 3.77 19.81 26.45
N GLY A 11 4.50 20.92 26.34
CA GLY A 11 5.67 21.17 27.19
C GLY A 11 6.71 20.06 27.03
N ASN A 12 7.12 19.44 28.15
CA ASN A 12 8.07 18.31 28.17
C ASN A 12 7.38 16.93 28.09
N GLY A 13 6.09 16.88 27.76
CA GLY A 13 5.31 15.64 27.72
C GLY A 13 4.46 15.53 26.46
N ALA A 14 3.59 14.52 26.43
CA ALA A 14 2.61 14.34 25.37
C ALA A 14 1.20 14.21 25.96
N ALA A 15 0.20 14.75 25.27
CA ALA A 15 -1.20 14.66 25.64
C ALA A 15 -2.02 14.02 24.52
N VAL A 16 -3.09 13.33 24.90
CA VAL A 16 -4.06 12.75 23.95
C VAL A 16 -5.41 13.43 24.16
N TYR A 17 -5.91 14.11 23.13
CA TYR A 17 -7.24 14.72 23.20
C TYR A 17 -8.34 13.69 22.96
N VAL A 18 -9.16 13.48 23.99
CA VAL A 18 -10.35 12.61 23.96
C VAL A 18 -11.64 13.45 23.99
N PRO A 19 -12.79 12.91 23.53
CA PRO A 19 -14.09 13.57 23.66
C PRO A 19 -14.40 14.03 25.09
N ARG A 20 -15.07 15.18 25.24
CA ARG A 20 -15.41 15.75 26.55
C ARG A 20 -16.25 14.82 27.42
N GLU A 21 -17.08 13.98 26.81
CA GLU A 21 -17.89 12.94 27.46
C GLU A 21 -17.05 11.84 28.18
N TYR A 22 -15.73 11.81 27.99
CA TYR A 22 -14.79 10.91 28.68
C TYR A 22 -14.09 11.55 29.88
N ALA A 23 -14.36 12.82 30.17
CA ALA A 23 -13.84 13.48 31.37
C ALA A 23 -14.25 12.70 32.64
N GLY A 24 -13.29 12.40 33.51
CA GLY A 24 -13.51 11.65 34.75
C GLY A 24 -13.67 10.13 34.59
N LYS A 25 -13.50 9.58 33.38
CA LYS A 25 -13.51 8.12 33.13
C LYS A 25 -12.09 7.58 33.06
N GLU A 26 -11.92 6.30 33.42
CA GLU A 26 -10.68 5.57 33.15
C GLU A 26 -10.53 5.33 31.64
N VAL A 27 -9.30 5.50 31.14
CA VAL A 27 -8.98 5.33 29.72
C VAL A 27 -7.75 4.43 29.61
N GLU A 28 -7.84 3.40 28.79
CA GLU A 28 -6.71 2.53 28.45
C GLU A 28 -5.93 3.11 27.26
N ILE A 29 -4.63 3.35 27.44
CA ILE A 29 -3.72 3.81 26.38
C ILE A 29 -2.86 2.62 25.95
N ILE A 30 -2.88 2.32 24.65
CA ILE A 30 -2.03 1.27 24.08
C ILE A 30 -1.09 1.93 23.09
N ILE A 31 0.21 1.88 23.41
CA ILE A 31 1.31 2.41 22.61
C ILE A 31 1.79 1.28 21.68
N PRO A 32 1.71 1.45 20.35
CA PRO A 32 2.23 0.45 19.43
C PRO A 32 3.76 0.38 19.48
N GLU A 33 4.33 -0.75 19.05
CA GLU A 33 5.77 -0.92 18.89
C GLU A 33 6.32 0.18 17.95
N GLY A 34 7.32 0.90 18.42
CA GLY A 34 8.01 1.96 17.68
C GLY A 34 9.04 1.40 16.70
N ILE A 35 9.42 2.23 15.75
CA ILE A 35 10.34 1.83 14.66
C ILE A 35 11.69 1.35 15.21
N ASP A 36 12.19 1.94 16.30
CA ASP A 36 13.45 1.54 16.92
C ASP A 36 13.39 0.19 17.64
N GLU A 37 12.26 -0.14 18.27
CA GLU A 37 12.05 -1.47 18.84
C GLU A 37 11.98 -2.54 17.73
N ILE A 38 11.20 -2.26 16.68
CA ILE A 38 11.11 -3.13 15.49
C ILE A 38 12.50 -3.34 14.90
N LYS A 39 13.28 -2.27 14.73
CA LYS A 39 14.65 -2.34 14.20
C LYS A 39 15.53 -3.25 15.05
N LYS A 40 15.57 -3.05 16.37
CA LYS A 40 16.38 -3.88 17.28
C LYS A 40 15.97 -5.36 17.20
N ARG A 41 14.67 -5.64 17.24
CA ARG A 41 14.10 -6.99 17.14
C ARG A 41 14.48 -7.67 15.83
N VAL A 42 14.34 -6.96 14.71
CA VAL A 42 14.67 -7.46 13.37
C VAL A 42 16.16 -7.77 13.24
N LEU A 43 17.04 -6.84 13.67
CA LEU A 43 18.49 -7.02 13.56
C LEU A 43 19.01 -8.17 14.42
N ASN A 44 18.50 -8.30 15.66
CA ASN A 44 18.92 -9.36 16.57
C ASN A 44 18.62 -10.75 16.01
N LYS A 45 17.43 -10.93 15.42
CA LYS A 45 17.04 -12.22 14.82
C LYS A 45 17.77 -12.52 13.50
N LEU A 46 18.18 -11.49 12.74
CA LEU A 46 18.85 -11.65 11.45
C LEU A 46 20.37 -11.76 11.55
N ILE A 47 20.97 -11.72 12.75
CA ILE A 47 22.42 -11.64 12.93
C ILE A 47 23.17 -12.76 12.20
N ASN A 48 22.65 -13.99 12.21
CA ASN A 48 23.25 -15.15 11.55
C ASN A 48 23.15 -15.11 10.01
N PHE A 49 22.29 -14.27 9.46
CA PHE A 49 22.07 -14.10 8.02
C PHE A 49 22.83 -12.88 7.47
N MET A 50 23.34 -12.00 8.34
CA MET A 50 24.00 -10.75 7.97
C MET A 50 25.10 -10.89 6.91
N PRO A 51 25.92 -11.96 6.87
CA PRO A 51 26.92 -12.13 5.81
C PRO A 51 26.33 -12.14 4.40
N ASN A 52 25.06 -12.52 4.22
CA ASN A 52 24.35 -12.56 2.93
C ASN A 52 23.44 -11.33 2.71
N VAL A 53 23.13 -10.55 3.77
CA VAL A 53 22.21 -9.41 3.69
C VAL A 53 22.92 -8.18 3.12
N LEU A 54 22.32 -7.57 2.10
CA LEU A 54 22.74 -6.32 1.47
C LEU A 54 22.02 -5.10 2.06
N GLY A 55 20.76 -5.26 2.48
CA GLY A 55 19.96 -4.17 3.04
C GLY A 55 18.69 -4.67 3.70
N ILE A 56 18.20 -3.92 4.69
CA ILE A 56 16.98 -4.21 5.45
C ILE A 56 16.16 -2.94 5.52
N TYR A 57 14.91 -3.01 5.07
CA TYR A 57 14.06 -1.85 4.89
C TYR A 57 12.66 -2.12 5.43
N LEU A 58 12.20 -1.27 6.37
CA LEU A 58 10.81 -1.24 6.81
C LEU A 58 9.99 -0.53 5.74
N TYR A 59 8.90 -1.14 5.28
CA TYR A 59 7.95 -0.51 4.35
C TYR A 59 6.52 -0.64 4.87
N GLY A 60 5.53 -0.30 4.05
CA GLY A 60 4.15 -0.50 4.45
C GLY A 60 3.64 0.52 5.47
N SER A 61 2.66 0.10 6.27
CA SER A 61 1.90 1.01 7.13
C SER A 61 2.75 1.68 8.22
N TYR A 62 3.66 0.94 8.84
CA TYR A 62 4.59 1.46 9.86
C TYR A 62 5.54 2.50 9.27
N ALA A 63 6.10 2.25 8.08
CA ALA A 63 6.99 3.21 7.42
C ALA A 63 6.29 4.54 7.07
N ARG A 64 4.97 4.50 6.86
CA ARG A 64 4.15 5.69 6.56
C ARG A 64 3.51 6.33 7.79
N ASN A 65 3.72 5.77 8.99
CA ASN A 65 3.00 6.14 10.22
C ASN A 65 1.46 6.05 10.07
N GLU A 66 0.98 5.03 9.34
CA GLU A 66 -0.45 4.75 9.08
C GLU A 66 -0.92 3.43 9.74
N GLN A 67 -0.08 2.82 10.57
CA GLN A 67 -0.34 1.54 11.22
C GLN A 67 -1.50 1.61 12.21
N THR A 68 -2.22 0.50 12.32
CA THR A 68 -3.19 0.19 13.37
C THR A 68 -2.64 -0.95 14.22
N LYS A 69 -3.28 -1.28 15.37
CA LYS A 69 -2.84 -2.44 16.16
C LYS A 69 -3.03 -3.79 15.45
N GLU A 70 -3.79 -3.82 14.37
CA GLU A 70 -4.01 -5.01 13.53
C GLU A 70 -3.10 -4.99 12.29
N SER A 71 -2.22 -4.00 12.17
CA SER A 71 -1.31 -3.90 11.04
C SER A 71 -0.10 -4.79 11.27
N ASP A 72 0.17 -5.63 10.29
CA ASP A 72 1.43 -6.37 10.19
C ASP A 72 2.60 -5.42 9.94
N ILE A 73 3.79 -5.85 10.34
CA ILE A 73 5.04 -5.16 10.04
C ILE A 73 5.57 -5.72 8.71
N ASP A 74 5.73 -4.84 7.71
CA ASP A 74 6.21 -5.24 6.39
C ASP A 74 7.74 -4.94 6.27
N ILE A 75 8.58 -5.96 6.10
CA ILE A 75 10.05 -5.82 5.95
C ILE A 75 10.52 -6.32 4.58
N LEU A 76 11.30 -5.52 3.87
CA LEU A 76 12.01 -5.88 2.66
C LEU A 76 13.48 -6.16 3.01
N ILE A 77 13.95 -7.35 2.69
CA ILE A 77 15.34 -7.77 2.89
C ILE A 77 15.94 -8.03 1.51
N LEU A 78 17.03 -7.31 1.22
CA LEU A 78 17.83 -7.56 0.03
C LEU A 78 19.02 -8.45 0.38
N THR A 79 19.23 -9.51 -0.38
CA THR A 79 20.33 -10.46 -0.18
C THR A 79 21.22 -10.58 -1.42
N ARG A 80 22.43 -11.13 -1.26
CA ARG A 80 23.28 -11.50 -2.40
C ARG A 80 22.71 -12.73 -3.09
N GLU A 81 22.45 -13.76 -2.31
CA GLU A 81 21.86 -15.02 -2.74
C GLU A 81 20.52 -15.24 -2.02
N LYS A 82 19.61 -15.95 -2.66
CA LYS A 82 18.27 -16.17 -2.11
C LYS A 82 18.35 -17.13 -0.91
N ASP A 83 17.88 -16.67 0.25
CA ASP A 83 17.75 -17.51 1.44
C ASP A 83 16.31 -17.42 1.97
N ASP A 84 15.51 -18.42 1.59
CA ASP A 84 14.10 -18.47 1.97
C ASP A 84 13.89 -18.76 3.47
N LYS A 85 14.92 -19.23 4.21
CA LYS A 85 14.80 -19.44 5.67
C LYS A 85 14.49 -18.15 6.40
N ILE A 86 14.96 -17.02 5.86
CA ILE A 86 14.74 -15.69 6.42
C ILE A 86 13.25 -15.37 6.57
N LYS A 87 12.40 -15.86 5.66
CA LYS A 87 10.96 -15.62 5.67
C LYS A 87 10.25 -16.22 6.88
N TYR A 88 10.82 -17.25 7.50
CA TYR A 88 10.18 -18.02 8.58
C TYR A 88 10.72 -17.68 9.98
N ILE A 89 11.56 -16.65 10.10
CA ILE A 89 12.17 -16.26 11.39
C ILE A 89 11.16 -15.50 12.29
N PHE A 90 10.13 -14.95 11.68
CA PHE A 90 9.13 -14.12 12.35
C PHE A 90 7.73 -14.65 12.02
N GLU A 91 6.88 -14.70 13.04
CA GLU A 91 5.48 -15.12 12.90
C GLU A 91 4.55 -13.91 12.68
N ASP A 92 4.99 -12.73 13.12
CA ASP A 92 4.22 -11.48 13.17
C ASP A 92 4.73 -10.40 12.20
N ILE A 93 5.69 -10.74 11.32
CA ILE A 93 6.29 -9.82 10.35
C ILE A 93 6.18 -10.43 8.95
N ASP A 94 5.60 -9.69 8.00
CA ASP A 94 5.61 -10.06 6.58
C ASP A 94 6.97 -9.73 5.97
N ILE A 95 7.75 -10.77 5.68
CA ILE A 95 9.10 -10.64 5.13
C ILE A 95 9.12 -10.93 3.64
N ARG A 96 9.52 -9.90 2.89
CA ARG A 96 9.89 -10.05 1.49
C ARG A 96 11.39 -10.14 1.34
N VAL A 97 11.88 -11.31 0.95
CA VAL A 97 13.30 -11.53 0.62
C VAL A 97 13.46 -11.48 -0.90
N LEU A 98 14.33 -10.61 -1.38
CA LEU A 98 14.70 -10.49 -2.80
C LEU A 98 16.22 -10.40 -2.93
N THR A 99 16.76 -10.96 -4.01
CA THR A 99 18.12 -10.62 -4.44
C THR A 99 18.16 -9.21 -5.06
N LEU A 100 19.35 -8.63 -5.18
CA LEU A 100 19.52 -7.37 -5.90
C LEU A 100 19.10 -7.50 -7.38
N GLU A 101 19.38 -8.65 -8.00
CA GLU A 101 18.97 -8.94 -9.38
C GLU A 101 17.45 -9.01 -9.52
N GLU A 102 16.74 -9.75 -8.66
CA GLU A 102 15.28 -9.81 -8.64
C GLU A 102 14.66 -8.41 -8.42
N THR A 103 15.28 -7.60 -7.57
CA THR A 103 14.82 -6.22 -7.31
C THR A 103 14.96 -5.35 -8.57
N ASN A 104 16.09 -5.43 -9.27
CA ASN A 104 16.28 -4.71 -10.54
C ASN A 104 15.29 -5.18 -11.61
N LYS A 105 15.09 -6.50 -11.76
CA LYS A 105 14.09 -7.07 -12.68
C LYS A 105 12.68 -6.58 -12.34
N ALA A 106 12.34 -6.49 -11.05
CA ALA A 106 11.05 -5.97 -10.59
C ALA A 106 10.88 -4.48 -10.92
N ILE A 107 11.95 -3.67 -10.81
CA ILE A 107 11.92 -2.26 -11.19
C ILE A 107 11.64 -2.10 -12.69
N GLU A 108 12.23 -2.95 -13.51
CA GLU A 108 12.05 -2.92 -14.96
C GLU A 108 10.68 -3.45 -15.41
N SER A 109 10.21 -4.51 -14.75
CA SER A 109 9.01 -5.24 -15.18
C SER A 109 7.73 -4.71 -14.53
N PHE A 110 7.79 -4.40 -13.23
CA PHE A 110 6.64 -3.99 -12.41
C PHE A 110 6.90 -2.72 -11.58
N PRO A 111 7.33 -1.61 -12.22
CA PRO A 111 7.71 -0.39 -11.51
C PRO A 111 6.57 0.20 -10.67
N ALA A 112 5.31 -0.02 -11.07
CA ALA A 112 4.14 0.50 -10.36
C ALA A 112 4.00 -0.07 -8.94
N ILE A 113 4.62 -1.22 -8.63
CA ILE A 113 4.53 -1.88 -7.33
C ILE A 113 5.82 -1.71 -6.53
N ILE A 114 6.98 -1.98 -7.14
CA ILE A 114 8.25 -2.01 -6.39
C ILE A 114 8.78 -0.60 -6.08
N ILE A 115 8.63 0.37 -6.98
CA ILE A 115 9.16 1.72 -6.74
C ILE A 115 8.44 2.43 -5.59
N PRO A 116 7.09 2.36 -5.45
CA PRO A 116 6.41 2.91 -4.28
C PRO A 116 6.91 2.31 -2.97
N ILE A 117 7.11 0.98 -2.92
CA ILE A 117 7.67 0.29 -1.75
C ILE A 117 9.05 0.86 -1.43
N LEU A 118 9.96 0.92 -2.39
CA LEU A 118 11.30 1.47 -2.19
C LEU A 118 11.27 2.93 -1.74
N ARG A 119 10.35 3.75 -2.27
CA ARG A 119 10.24 5.18 -1.94
C ARG A 119 9.74 5.43 -0.52
N GLU A 120 8.78 4.64 -0.05
CA GLU A 120 8.25 4.76 1.32
C GLU A 120 9.15 4.08 2.36
N SER A 121 10.06 3.21 1.94
CA SER A 121 10.90 2.45 2.84
C SER A 121 11.79 3.32 3.74
N ILE A 122 11.86 2.92 5.01
CA ILE A 122 12.81 3.40 6.01
C ILE A 122 13.95 2.38 6.13
N SER A 123 15.19 2.85 6.10
CA SER A 123 16.36 1.95 6.17
C SER A 123 16.72 1.57 7.60
N PHE A 124 16.80 0.27 7.85
CA PHE A 124 17.45 -0.29 9.03
C PHE A 124 18.93 -0.59 8.77
N VAL A 125 19.24 -1.09 7.56
CA VAL A 125 20.59 -1.38 7.08
C VAL A 125 20.75 -0.86 5.65
N ASN A 126 21.92 -0.27 5.38
CA ASN A 126 22.35 0.21 4.06
C ASN A 126 21.45 1.29 3.42
N PRO A 127 21.42 2.52 3.98
CA PRO A 127 20.63 3.60 3.40
C PRO A 127 21.12 4.02 2.01
N LEU A 128 22.41 3.86 1.70
CA LEU A 128 22.99 4.24 0.40
C LEU A 128 22.41 3.40 -0.74
N LEU A 129 22.33 2.07 -0.57
CA LEU A 129 21.71 1.18 -1.55
C LEU A 129 20.23 1.53 -1.77
N LEU A 130 19.49 1.82 -0.69
CA LEU A 130 18.09 2.22 -0.81
C LEU A 130 17.93 3.50 -1.63
N GLU A 131 18.75 4.52 -1.36
CA GLU A 131 18.71 5.79 -2.09
C GLU A 131 19.09 5.64 -3.57
N GLU A 132 20.01 4.72 -3.89
CA GLU A 132 20.31 4.35 -5.28
C GLU A 132 19.07 3.74 -5.95
N LEU A 133 18.44 2.75 -5.32
CA LEU A 133 17.27 2.05 -5.84
C LEU A 133 16.07 3.00 -6.04
N LYS A 134 15.84 3.95 -5.11
CA LYS A 134 14.79 4.98 -5.23
C LYS A 134 14.94 5.88 -6.44
N LYS A 135 16.20 6.11 -6.88
CA LYS A 135 16.55 6.99 -8.01
C LYS A 135 16.55 6.27 -9.36
N ARG A 136 16.40 4.93 -9.38
CA ARG A 136 16.37 4.16 -10.62
C ARG A 136 15.25 4.64 -11.54
N LYS A 137 15.60 4.85 -12.81
CA LYS A 137 14.63 5.22 -13.85
C LYS A 137 13.78 3.99 -14.20
N PHE A 138 12.52 4.23 -14.53
CA PHE A 138 11.60 3.22 -14.99
C PHE A 138 10.80 3.69 -16.20
N ASP A 139 10.35 2.73 -17.00
CA ASP A 139 9.55 2.98 -18.19
C ASP A 139 8.06 3.11 -17.84
N LEU A 140 7.49 4.27 -18.15
CA LEU A 140 6.06 4.55 -17.93
C LEU A 140 5.16 3.68 -18.81
N LYS A 141 5.65 3.17 -19.95
CA LYS A 141 4.87 2.27 -20.81
C LYS A 141 4.50 0.98 -20.10
N LYS A 142 5.27 0.56 -19.10
CA LYS A 142 4.96 -0.63 -18.27
C LYS A 142 3.66 -0.47 -17.47
N PHE A 143 3.17 0.75 -17.29
CA PHE A 143 1.90 1.00 -16.60
C PHE A 143 0.66 0.62 -17.43
N ILE A 144 0.79 0.51 -18.75
CA ILE A 144 -0.33 0.21 -19.66
C ILE A 144 -0.98 -1.13 -19.29
N TRP A 145 -0.16 -2.15 -18.98
CA TRP A 145 -0.66 -3.46 -18.56
C TRP A 145 -1.57 -3.38 -17.32
N HIS A 146 -1.25 -2.51 -16.35
CA HIS A 146 -2.09 -2.32 -15.17
C HIS A 146 -3.44 -1.66 -15.49
N PHE A 147 -3.48 -0.78 -16.50
CA PHE A 147 -4.73 -0.16 -16.96
C PHE A 147 -5.62 -1.19 -17.65
N ASP A 148 -5.05 -2.00 -18.55
CA ASP A 148 -5.79 -3.03 -19.27
C ASP A 148 -6.29 -4.13 -18.33
N ASP A 149 -5.46 -4.57 -17.38
CA ASP A 149 -5.89 -5.52 -16.37
C ASP A 149 -7.01 -4.95 -15.48
N THR A 150 -6.93 -3.67 -15.10
CA THR A 150 -8.00 -3.00 -14.36
C THR A 150 -9.31 -2.98 -15.16
N LYS A 151 -9.27 -2.63 -16.46
CA LYS A 151 -10.46 -2.66 -17.34
C LYS A 151 -11.03 -4.07 -17.44
N ARG A 152 -10.18 -5.08 -17.59
CA ARG A 152 -10.57 -6.50 -17.68
C ARG A 152 -11.29 -6.95 -16.41
N ILE A 153 -10.71 -6.69 -15.24
CA ILE A 153 -11.30 -7.05 -13.94
C ILE A 153 -12.64 -6.37 -13.72
N ILE A 154 -12.74 -5.08 -14.04
CA ILE A 154 -14.01 -4.35 -13.93
C ILE A 154 -15.08 -5.01 -14.82
N LYS A 155 -14.77 -5.31 -16.09
CA LYS A 155 -15.71 -5.98 -17.01
C LYS A 155 -16.16 -7.34 -16.50
N ILE A 156 -15.24 -8.12 -15.92
CA ILE A 156 -15.58 -9.43 -15.33
C ILE A 156 -16.57 -9.24 -14.18
N ILE A 157 -16.28 -8.33 -13.25
CA ILE A 157 -17.13 -8.09 -12.08
C ILE A 157 -18.50 -7.53 -12.51
N GLU A 158 -18.55 -6.61 -13.48
CA GLU A 158 -19.81 -6.10 -14.03
C GLU A 158 -20.68 -7.22 -14.60
N LYS A 159 -20.11 -8.12 -15.40
CA LYS A 159 -20.83 -9.29 -15.93
C LYS A 159 -21.33 -10.22 -14.82
N PHE A 160 -20.53 -10.43 -13.77
CA PHE A 160 -20.97 -11.24 -12.62
C PHE A 160 -22.19 -10.62 -11.92
N ILE A 161 -22.19 -9.29 -11.74
CA ILE A 161 -23.31 -8.54 -11.12
C ILE A 161 -24.57 -8.55 -12.00
N GLU A 162 -24.42 -8.63 -13.32
CA GLU A 162 -25.53 -8.74 -14.27
C GLU A 162 -26.18 -10.13 -14.23
N ILE A 163 -25.38 -11.19 -14.10
CA ILE A 163 -25.87 -12.57 -14.12
C ILE A 163 -26.47 -13.01 -12.78
N ASN A 164 -25.88 -12.59 -11.66
CA ASN A 164 -26.30 -13.03 -10.33
C ASN A 164 -26.36 -11.82 -9.38
N GLU A 165 -27.56 -11.24 -9.24
CA GLU A 165 -27.76 -10.05 -8.39
C GLU A 165 -27.61 -10.36 -6.89
N GLU A 166 -27.75 -11.62 -6.48
CA GLU A 166 -27.82 -12.03 -5.08
C GLU A 166 -26.46 -12.42 -4.49
N GLU A 167 -25.47 -12.79 -5.30
CA GLU A 167 -24.18 -13.31 -4.82
C GLU A 167 -22.98 -12.45 -5.21
N ILE A 168 -22.90 -11.24 -4.66
CA ILE A 168 -21.70 -10.42 -4.77
C ILE A 168 -20.67 -10.87 -3.72
N SER A 169 -19.67 -11.63 -4.17
CA SER A 169 -18.57 -12.09 -3.32
C SER A 169 -17.73 -10.94 -2.76
N ASN A 170 -17.29 -11.10 -1.50
CA ASN A 170 -16.33 -10.22 -0.85
C ASN A 170 -14.98 -10.11 -1.60
N SER A 171 -14.62 -11.15 -2.36
CA SER A 171 -13.45 -11.14 -3.25
C SER A 171 -13.52 -10.05 -4.33
N HIS A 172 -14.72 -9.66 -4.79
CA HIS A 172 -14.90 -8.58 -5.75
C HIS A 172 -14.49 -7.23 -5.15
N ILE A 173 -14.83 -6.98 -3.88
CA ILE A 173 -14.42 -5.76 -3.17
C ILE A 173 -12.91 -5.72 -3.01
N TYR A 174 -12.31 -6.82 -2.55
CA TYR A 174 -10.86 -6.93 -2.43
C TYR A 174 -10.17 -6.60 -3.77
N SER A 175 -10.64 -7.20 -4.86
CA SER A 175 -10.10 -6.98 -6.20
C SER A 175 -10.20 -5.52 -6.65
N LEU A 176 -11.37 -4.88 -6.48
CA LEU A 176 -11.59 -3.48 -6.84
C LEU A 176 -10.76 -2.52 -5.99
N ILE A 177 -10.66 -2.76 -4.68
CA ILE A 177 -9.79 -1.97 -3.80
C ILE A 177 -8.31 -2.11 -4.21
N MET A 178 -7.87 -3.31 -4.58
CA MET A 178 -6.51 -3.50 -5.09
C MET A 178 -6.26 -2.71 -6.39
N ARG A 179 -7.23 -2.64 -7.31
CA ARG A 179 -7.08 -1.84 -8.53
C ARG A 179 -6.98 -0.34 -8.25
N ILE A 180 -7.80 0.22 -7.37
CA ILE A 180 -7.65 1.65 -7.05
C ILE A 180 -6.32 1.96 -6.34
N ARG A 181 -5.81 1.05 -5.51
CA ARG A 181 -4.48 1.18 -4.88
C ARG A 181 -3.38 1.25 -5.93
N VAL A 182 -3.37 0.33 -6.91
CA VAL A 182 -2.38 0.33 -8.00
C VAL A 182 -2.48 1.61 -8.84
N LEU A 183 -3.69 2.07 -9.18
CA LEU A 183 -3.87 3.34 -9.89
C LEU A 183 -3.32 4.52 -9.08
N TYR A 184 -3.49 4.52 -7.76
CA TYR A 184 -2.93 5.55 -6.87
C TYR A 184 -1.41 5.47 -6.76
N MET A 185 -0.84 4.27 -6.74
CA MET A 185 0.62 4.07 -6.82
C MET A 185 1.18 4.67 -8.11
N ILE A 186 0.55 4.39 -9.25
CA ILE A 186 0.92 4.97 -10.56
C ILE A 186 0.81 6.50 -10.53
N GLU A 187 -0.29 7.06 -10.03
CA GLU A 187 -0.45 8.52 -9.86
C GLU A 187 0.70 9.09 -9.01
N SER A 188 1.07 8.41 -7.93
CA SER A 188 2.12 8.84 -7.02
C SER A 188 3.48 8.89 -7.68
N LEU A 189 3.81 7.89 -8.50
CA LEU A 189 5.03 7.86 -9.32
C LEU A 189 5.04 8.96 -10.37
N ILE A 190 3.92 9.17 -11.06
CA ILE A 190 3.75 10.22 -12.05
C ILE A 190 3.94 11.58 -11.38
N LYS A 191 3.33 11.83 -10.22
CA LYS A 191 3.36 13.14 -9.55
C LYS A 191 4.57 13.33 -8.62
N ASN A 192 5.45 12.32 -8.55
CA ASN A 192 6.59 12.30 -7.65
C ASN A 192 6.22 12.57 -6.19
N LYS A 193 5.09 12.01 -5.74
CA LYS A 193 4.65 12.04 -4.34
C LYS A 193 4.77 10.67 -3.70
N SER A 194 4.77 10.63 -2.38
CA SER A 194 4.74 9.38 -1.61
C SER A 194 3.34 8.76 -1.64
N PHE A 195 3.30 7.42 -1.68
CA PHE A 195 2.06 6.67 -1.50
C PHE A 195 1.57 6.83 -0.05
N ASN A 196 0.25 6.89 0.14
CA ASN A 196 -0.40 6.90 1.45
C ASN A 196 -1.85 6.39 1.30
N ASN A 197 -2.37 5.69 2.30
CA ASN A 197 -3.72 5.14 2.29
C ASN A 197 -4.78 6.24 2.52
N ILE A 198 -4.40 7.30 3.23
CA ILE A 198 -5.29 8.42 3.55
C ILE A 198 -5.83 9.08 2.27
N ASP A 199 -5.02 9.23 1.23
CA ASP A 199 -5.42 9.85 -0.01
C ASP A 199 -6.30 8.93 -0.88
N ILE A 200 -6.12 7.61 -0.81
CA ILE A 200 -7.06 6.67 -1.43
C ILE A 200 -8.45 6.82 -0.80
N LYS A 201 -8.50 6.91 0.54
CA LYS A 201 -9.75 7.20 1.24
C LYS A 201 -10.38 8.51 0.77
N LYS A 202 -9.59 9.59 0.67
CA LYS A 202 -10.09 10.89 0.14
C LYS A 202 -10.62 10.75 -1.29
N ILE A 203 -9.94 10.02 -2.17
CA ILE A 203 -10.39 9.79 -3.55
C ILE A 203 -11.75 9.09 -3.56
N LEU A 204 -11.93 8.03 -2.77
CA LEU A 204 -13.18 7.30 -2.71
C LEU A 204 -14.33 8.16 -2.15
N LEU A 205 -14.10 8.84 -1.03
CA LEU A 205 -15.12 9.68 -0.38
C LEU A 205 -15.52 10.87 -1.26
N ASN A 206 -14.56 11.58 -1.85
CA ASN A 206 -14.81 12.75 -2.70
C ASN A 206 -15.48 12.41 -4.03
N ASN A 207 -15.52 11.13 -4.42
CA ASN A 207 -16.20 10.67 -5.63
C ASN A 207 -17.50 9.91 -5.33
N GLY A 208 -18.07 10.08 -4.14
CA GLY A 208 -19.44 9.65 -3.83
C GLY A 208 -19.56 8.38 -2.99
N LEU A 209 -18.45 7.77 -2.54
CA LEU A 209 -18.53 6.67 -1.60
C LEU A 209 -18.84 7.22 -0.20
N SER A 210 -19.93 6.78 0.43
CA SER A 210 -20.22 7.20 1.81
C SER A 210 -19.17 6.66 2.78
N LYS A 211 -18.94 7.37 3.90
CA LYS A 211 -18.01 6.93 4.95
C LYS A 211 -18.36 5.53 5.49
N ARG A 212 -19.66 5.21 5.59
CA ARG A 212 -20.16 3.90 6.01
C ARG A 212 -19.73 2.80 5.03
N ILE A 213 -19.96 3.02 3.73
CA ILE A 213 -19.58 2.06 2.68
C ILE A 213 -18.06 1.90 2.60
N TYR A 214 -17.31 3.01 2.66
CA TYR A 214 -15.84 2.97 2.70
C TYR A 214 -15.34 2.09 3.84
N ASN A 215 -15.81 2.32 5.07
CA ASN A 215 -15.37 1.55 6.23
C ASN A 215 -15.65 0.06 6.06
N LYS A 216 -16.84 -0.29 5.57
CA LYS A 216 -17.22 -1.68 5.25
C LYS A 216 -16.30 -2.30 4.20
N PHE A 217 -16.05 -1.62 3.09
CA PHE A 217 -15.19 -2.14 2.02
C PHE A 217 -13.73 -2.27 2.46
N TYR A 218 -13.24 -1.33 3.25
CA TYR A 218 -11.89 -1.39 3.80
C TYR A 218 -11.75 -2.52 4.84
N PHE A 219 -12.79 -2.77 5.64
CA PHE A 219 -12.85 -3.92 6.54
C PHE A 219 -12.78 -5.25 5.77
N ILE A 220 -13.63 -5.42 4.74
CA ILE A 220 -13.62 -6.60 3.87
C ILE A 220 -12.24 -6.80 3.24
N TYR A 221 -11.64 -5.73 2.72
CA TYR A 221 -10.30 -5.74 2.15
C TYR A 221 -9.25 -6.25 3.14
N ASN A 222 -9.24 -5.73 4.37
CA ASN A 222 -8.28 -6.14 5.41
C ASN A 222 -8.48 -7.61 5.81
N LYS A 223 -9.73 -8.06 5.98
CA LYS A 223 -10.02 -9.46 6.32
C LYS A 223 -9.48 -10.42 5.27
N ILE A 224 -9.78 -10.18 3.99
CA ILE A 224 -9.28 -11.02 2.90
C ILE A 224 -7.75 -10.97 2.80
N ARG A 225 -7.13 -9.79 2.99
CA ARG A 225 -5.66 -9.65 3.02
C ARG A 225 -5.04 -10.53 4.09
N ASN A 226 -5.69 -10.65 5.24
CA ASN A 226 -5.21 -11.42 6.39
C ASN A 226 -5.66 -12.89 6.33
N ASN A 227 -6.08 -13.38 5.16
CA ASN A 227 -6.60 -14.74 4.95
C ASN A 227 -7.82 -15.09 5.84
N GLU A 228 -8.61 -14.08 6.21
CA GLU A 228 -9.87 -14.26 6.92
C GLU A 228 -11.06 -14.16 5.95
N GLU A 229 -12.15 -14.88 6.26
CA GLU A 229 -13.39 -14.84 5.47
C GLU A 229 -14.39 -13.83 6.05
N PRO A 230 -14.57 -12.64 5.44
CA PRO A 230 -15.62 -11.73 5.85
C PRO A 230 -16.99 -12.30 5.47
N LYS A 231 -17.99 -12.10 6.35
CA LYS A 231 -19.38 -12.55 6.14
C LYS A 231 -20.33 -11.38 5.80
N ASP A 232 -19.78 -10.22 5.49
CA ASP A 232 -20.56 -9.03 5.13
C ASP A 232 -21.36 -9.25 3.84
N LYS A 233 -22.65 -8.93 3.88
CA LYS A 233 -23.49 -8.87 2.67
C LYS A 233 -23.18 -7.61 1.89
N ILE A 234 -22.85 -7.71 0.61
CA ILE A 234 -22.56 -6.55 -0.26
C ILE A 234 -23.80 -6.21 -1.08
N ASN A 235 -24.19 -4.94 -1.08
CA ASN A 235 -25.29 -4.48 -1.92
C ASN A 235 -24.76 -4.14 -3.33
N LYS A 236 -25.48 -4.58 -4.37
CA LYS A 236 -25.20 -4.28 -5.79
C LYS A 236 -24.94 -2.80 -6.06
N ASN A 237 -25.74 -1.91 -5.51
CA ASN A 237 -25.56 -0.47 -5.71
C ASN A 237 -24.25 0.04 -5.08
N GLU A 238 -23.84 -0.52 -3.93
CA GLU A 238 -22.58 -0.12 -3.28
C GLU A 238 -21.37 -0.47 -4.18
N ILE A 239 -21.39 -1.64 -4.83
CA ILE A 239 -20.29 -2.07 -5.70
C ILE A 239 -20.27 -1.30 -7.03
N LEU A 240 -21.44 -1.01 -7.60
CA LEU A 240 -21.54 -0.22 -8.84
C LEU A 240 -21.02 1.20 -8.64
N ILE A 241 -21.24 1.81 -7.46
CA ILE A 241 -20.64 3.09 -7.10
C ILE A 241 -19.11 2.99 -7.11
N LEU A 242 -18.53 1.95 -6.48
CA LEU A 242 -17.08 1.75 -6.48
C LEU A 242 -16.52 1.56 -7.89
N ILE A 243 -17.17 0.76 -8.73
CA ILE A 243 -16.79 0.57 -10.13
C ILE A 243 -16.80 1.90 -10.90
N LYS A 244 -17.85 2.71 -10.75
CA LYS A 244 -17.93 4.04 -11.37
C LYS A 244 -16.78 4.95 -10.95
N ILE A 245 -16.43 4.96 -9.66
CA ILE A 245 -15.30 5.73 -9.14
C ILE A 245 -13.98 5.25 -9.76
N ILE A 246 -13.76 3.93 -9.82
CA ILE A 246 -12.53 3.36 -10.38
C ILE A 246 -12.43 3.65 -11.88
N LYS A 247 -13.50 3.49 -12.66
CA LYS A 247 -13.51 3.83 -14.11
C LYS A 247 -13.13 5.29 -14.35
N LYS A 248 -13.73 6.22 -13.59
CA LYS A 248 -13.41 7.65 -13.67
C LYS A 248 -11.94 7.92 -13.33
N TYR A 249 -11.46 7.31 -12.24
CA TYR A 249 -10.09 7.51 -11.78
C TYR A 249 -9.07 6.90 -12.74
N LEU A 250 -9.33 5.70 -13.25
CA LEU A 250 -8.54 5.03 -14.29
C LEU A 250 -8.38 5.93 -15.52
N GLY A 251 -9.48 6.46 -16.08
CA GLY A 251 -9.41 7.32 -17.26
C GLY A 251 -8.59 8.59 -17.03
N LYS A 252 -8.63 9.16 -15.82
CA LYS A 252 -7.77 10.29 -15.44
C LYS A 252 -6.29 9.90 -15.45
N ILE A 253 -5.93 8.81 -14.76
CA ILE A 253 -4.52 8.41 -14.59
C ILE A 253 -3.92 7.90 -15.90
N GLU A 254 -4.68 7.18 -16.71
CA GLU A 254 -4.27 6.72 -18.04
C GLU A 254 -3.93 7.92 -18.94
N ASN A 255 -4.82 8.92 -19.03
CA ASN A 255 -4.57 10.15 -19.77
C ASN A 255 -3.34 10.93 -19.26
N GLU A 256 -3.16 11.05 -17.94
CA GLU A 256 -1.97 11.70 -17.36
C GLU A 256 -0.68 10.95 -17.73
N THR A 257 -0.72 9.62 -17.73
CA THR A 257 0.41 8.75 -18.09
C THR A 257 0.81 8.93 -19.55
N GLU A 258 -0.17 8.89 -20.46
CA GLU A 258 0.06 9.08 -21.89
C GLU A 258 0.68 10.46 -22.19
N LYS A 259 0.15 11.52 -21.56
CA LYS A 259 0.71 12.88 -21.69
C LYS A 259 2.18 12.91 -21.27
N LYS A 260 2.55 12.23 -20.17
CA LYS A 260 3.94 12.14 -19.72
C LYS A 260 4.83 11.34 -20.69
N ILE A 261 4.34 10.24 -21.23
CA ILE A 261 5.07 9.44 -22.23
C ILE A 261 5.35 10.29 -23.47
N ARG A 262 4.33 10.97 -24.02
CA ARG A 262 4.48 11.85 -25.19
C ARG A 262 5.48 12.99 -24.94
N LYS A 263 5.40 13.64 -23.77
CA LYS A 263 6.35 14.71 -23.38
C LYS A 263 7.79 14.21 -23.32
N ARG A 264 8.05 13.02 -22.77
CA ARG A 264 9.39 12.41 -22.72
C ARG A 264 9.93 12.11 -24.12
N ASN A 265 9.10 11.55 -25.00
CA ASN A 265 9.50 11.24 -26.38
C ASN A 265 9.83 12.50 -27.19
N ASN A 266 9.06 13.58 -27.02
CA ASN A 266 9.29 14.85 -27.71
C ASN A 266 10.59 15.53 -27.25
N LEU A 267 10.93 15.44 -25.95
CA LEU A 267 12.20 15.95 -25.43
C LEU A 267 13.39 15.17 -26.02
N PHE A 268 13.28 13.85 -26.13
CA PHE A 268 14.34 13.02 -26.71
C PHE A 268 14.58 13.34 -28.20
N ARG A 269 13.52 13.59 -28.97
CA ARG A 269 13.61 13.99 -30.39
C ARG A 269 14.21 15.38 -30.62
N ARG A 270 14.24 16.25 -29.61
CA ARG A 270 14.82 17.60 -29.72
C ARG A 270 16.29 17.66 -29.27
N ALA A 271 16.77 16.62 -28.59
CA ALA A 271 18.14 16.52 -28.08
C ALA A 271 19.08 15.78 -29.04
N ASN A 272 18.53 15.11 -30.05
CA ASN A 272 19.24 14.47 -31.16
C ASN A 272 18.99 15.27 -32.44
#